data_AF-A0A661P7J0-F1
#
_entry.id   AF-A0A661P7J0-F1
#
_cell.length_a   1.000
_cell.length_b   1.000
_cell.length_c   1.000
_cell.angle_alpha   90.00
_cell.angle_beta   90.00
_cell.angle_gamma   90.00
#
_symmetry.space_group_name_H-M   'P 1'
#
loop_
_entity.id
_entity.type
_entity.pdbx_description
1 polymer ?
#
loop_
_entity_poly.entity_id
_entity_poly.type
_entity_poly.pdbx_seq_one_letter_code
_entity_poly.pdbx_strand_id
1 'polypeptide(L)' 'KEVGAGTGLGLSITYGIVRQHHGTIEVSSSSNEGTTFVVKLPIR' A
#
# COMPACT_ATOMS: atom_id res chain seq x y z
N LYS A 1 9.35 23.88 -1.91
CA LYS A 1 9.07 22.42 -1.79
C LYS A 1 8.56 21.99 -3.16
N GLU A 2 9.28 21.10 -3.86
CA GLU A 2 8.86 20.67 -5.20
C GLU A 2 7.49 19.99 -5.12
N VAL A 3 6.55 20.48 -5.93
CA VAL A 3 5.20 19.92 -6.05
C VAL A 3 5.36 18.53 -6.65
N GLY A 4 5.05 17.49 -5.89
CA GLY A 4 5.16 16.08 -6.33
C GLY A 4 6.10 15.22 -5.50
N ALA A 5 6.96 15.81 -4.68
CA ALA A 5 7.75 15.06 -3.69
C ALA A 5 6.87 14.68 -2.50
N GLY A 6 6.08 13.63 -2.65
CA GLY A 6 5.40 12.97 -1.54
C GLY A 6 6.45 12.54 -0.50
N THR A 7 6.15 12.66 0.78
CA THR A 7 7.07 12.30 1.87
C THR A 7 7.28 10.79 2.03
N GLY A 8 6.77 9.98 1.10
CA GLY A 8 6.79 8.51 1.16
C GLY A 8 5.87 7.90 2.23
N LEU A 9 5.05 8.70 2.93
CA LEU A 9 4.25 8.25 4.07
C LEU A 9 2.96 7.49 3.68
N GLY A 10 2.52 7.57 2.43
CA GLY A 10 1.23 6.98 2.02
C GLY A 10 1.18 5.48 2.29
N LEU A 11 2.17 4.73 1.79
CA LEU A 11 2.19 3.27 1.93
C LEU A 11 2.43 2.82 3.38
N SER A 12 3.20 3.56 4.17
CA SER A 12 3.40 3.23 5.60
C SER A 12 2.12 3.39 6.41
N ILE A 13 1.35 4.45 6.14
CA ILE A 13 0.02 4.66 6.73
C ILE A 13 -0.95 3.55 6.30
N THR A 14 -1.01 3.24 5.00
CA THR A 14 -1.87 2.16 4.48
C THR A 14 -1.52 0.81 5.09
N TYR A 15 -0.23 0.48 5.23
CA TYR A 15 0.21 -0.75 5.89
C TYR A 15 -0.28 -0.84 7.34
N GLY A 16 -0.15 0.26 8.10
CA GLY A 16 -0.65 0.33 9.47
C GLY A 16 -2.16 0.10 9.57
N ILE A 17 -2.95 0.78 8.73
CA ILE A 17 -4.41 0.63 8.67
C ILE A 17 -4.78 -0.83 8.38
N VAL A 18 -4.21 -1.41 7.32
CA VAL A 18 -4.54 -2.80 6.92
C VAL A 18 -4.23 -3.77 8.06
N ARG A 19 -3.08 -3.62 8.75
CA ARG A 19 -2.71 -4.45 9.90
C ARG A 19 -3.66 -4.28 11.08
N GLN A 20 -4.08 -3.05 11.40
CA GLN A 20 -5.02 -2.77 12.49
C GLN A 20 -6.40 -3.41 12.23
N HIS A 21 -6.78 -3.56 10.96
CA HIS A 21 -7.98 -4.27 10.54
C HIS A 21 -7.77 -5.79 10.39
N HIS A 22 -6.68 -6.34 10.91
CA HIS A 22 -6.31 -7.77 10.77
C HIS A 22 -6.22 -8.26 9.32
N GLY A 23 -5.99 -7.34 8.40
CA GLY A 23 -5.82 -7.61 6.98
C GLY A 23 -4.38 -7.85 6.56
N THR A 24 -4.21 -8.10 5.28
CA THR A 24 -2.90 -8.23 4.62
C THR A 24 -2.83 -7.36 3.36
N ILE A 25 -1.61 -6.93 3.03
CA ILE A 25 -1.30 -6.24 1.78
C ILE A 25 -0.16 -6.98 1.09
N GLU A 26 -0.37 -7.34 -0.17
CA GLU A 26 0.59 -8.00 -1.04
C GLU A 26 0.92 -7.06 -2.21
N VAL A 27 2.15 -7.10 -2.71
CA VAL A 27 2.58 -6.30 -3.86
C VAL A 27 3.18 -7.20 -4.93
N SER A 28 2.77 -6.98 -6.17
CA SER A 28 3.37 -7.56 -7.37
C SER A 28 3.81 -6.41 -8.28
N SER A 29 5.08 -6.36 -8.64
CA SER A 29 5.61 -5.31 -9.51
C SER A 29 6.66 -5.89 -10.45
N SER A 30 6.56 -5.50 -11.71
CA SER A 30 7.54 -5.81 -12.74
C SER A 30 7.97 -4.51 -13.42
N SER A 31 9.26 -4.40 -13.73
CA SER A 31 9.79 -3.21 -14.42
C SER A 31 9.10 -3.03 -15.76
N ASN A 32 8.64 -1.82 -16.06
CA ASN A 32 7.88 -1.47 -17.28
C ASN A 32 6.48 -2.10 -17.44
N GLU A 33 5.95 -2.81 -16.44
CA GLU A 33 4.61 -3.42 -16.47
C GLU A 33 3.65 -2.81 -15.42
N GLY A 34 4.16 -1.92 -14.57
CA GLY A 34 3.42 -1.29 -13.48
C GLY A 34 3.50 -2.08 -12.16
N THR A 35 2.64 -1.69 -11.22
CA THR A 35 2.62 -2.24 -9.86
C THR A 35 1.18 -2.50 -9.44
N THR A 36 0.92 -3.68 -8.90
CA THR A 36 -0.38 -4.08 -8.35
C THR A 36 -0.25 -4.32 -6.84
N PHE A 37 -1.16 -3.74 -6.06
CA PHE A 37 -1.30 -4.00 -4.64
C PHE A 37 -2.62 -4.74 -4.40
N VAL A 38 -2.58 -5.83 -3.64
CA VAL A 38 -3.76 -6.62 -3.25
C VAL A 38 -3.96 -6.49 -1.76
N VAL A 39 -5.10 -5.93 -1.36
CA VAL A 39 -5.51 -5.80 0.05
C VAL A 39 -6.57 -6.84 0.36
N LYS A 40 -6.35 -7.65 1.40
CA LYS A 40 -7.31 -8.65 1.89
C LYS A 40 -7.74 -8.25 3.30
N LEU A 41 -9.05 -8.14 3.52
CA LEU A 41 -9.64 -7.81 4.82
C LEU A 41 -10.57 -8.96 5.27
N PRO A 42 -10.58 -9.33 6.56
CA PRO A 42 -11.57 -10.24 7.11
C PRO A 42 -12.99 -9.66 7.02
N ILE A 43 -13.99 -10.53 6.88
CA ILE A 43 -15.41 -10.16 6.66
C ILE A 43 -16.24 -10.23 7.96
N ARG A 44 -15.60 -10.38 9.13
CA ARG A 44 -16.25 -10.61 10.41
C ARG A 44 -15.60 -9.78 11.50
#